data_AF-W8Y6D8-F1
#
_entry.id   AF-W8Y6D8-F1
#
_cell.length_a   1.000
_cell.length_b   1.000
_cell.length_c   1.000
_cell.angle_alpha   90.00
_cell.angle_beta   90.00
_cell.angle_gamma   90.00
#
_symmetry.space_group_name_H-M   'P 1'
#
loop_
_entity.id
_entity.type
_entity.pdbx_description
1 polymer ?
#
loop_
_entity_poly.entity_id
_entity_poly.type
_entity_poly.pdbx_seq_one_letter_code
_entity_poly.pdbx_strand_id
1 'polypeptide(L)'
;MLDSLSEKVLKYIILNSRHSLASTEIIDAFSTEPLTSVKDALGNLFQKEYIYGQYAEGSLHEIIPAHAGRVYFEMKEKSNTMNPSGSTVFNIQQATNSILGNQQHASINQTTINFESLKELVASKGEADNPEIQELIALLQNHLEQNTPLEKGMLSRFGDVLAQHPWLSNPLGQWIIQALTGLSSGL
;
A
#
# COMPACT_ATOMS: atom_id res chain seq x y z
N MET A 1 -18.49 9.04 4.49
CA MET A 1 -18.39 8.76 5.93
C MET A 1 -19.80 8.79 6.51
N LEU A 2 -20.15 7.92 7.46
CA LEU A 2 -21.44 7.98 8.14
C LEU A 2 -21.38 9.02 9.26
N ASP A 3 -22.50 9.67 9.55
CA ASP A 3 -22.66 10.47 10.76
C ASP A 3 -22.89 9.57 11.98
N SER A 4 -22.74 10.13 13.18
CA SER A 4 -22.83 9.39 14.45
C SER A 4 -24.16 8.64 14.63
N LEU A 5 -25.29 9.21 14.17
CA LEU A 5 -26.59 8.56 14.30
C LEU A 5 -26.70 7.40 13.31
N SER A 6 -26.36 7.61 12.03
CA SER A 6 -26.32 6.55 11.02
C SER A 6 -25.44 5.37 11.44
N GLU A 7 -24.32 5.62 12.10
CA GLU A 7 -23.46 4.56 12.63
C GLU A 7 -24.11 3.75 13.75
N LYS A 8 -24.74 4.42 14.72
CA LYS A 8 -25.46 3.74 15.81
C LYS A 8 -26.61 2.90 15.27
N VAL A 9 -27.37 3.45 14.32
CA VAL A 9 -28.48 2.75 13.66
C VAL A 9 -27.97 1.53 12.89
N LEU A 10 -26.89 1.67 12.11
CA LEU A 10 -26.28 0.54 11.40
C LEU A 10 -25.80 -0.56 12.36
N LYS A 11 -25.15 -0.18 13.47
CA LYS A 11 -24.74 -1.12 14.52
C LYS A 11 -25.94 -1.86 15.11
N TYR A 12 -27.01 -1.15 15.43
CA TYR A 12 -28.23 -1.76 15.95
C TYR A 12 -28.82 -2.77 14.95
N ILE A 13 -28.91 -2.42 13.67
CA ILE A 13 -29.41 -3.31 12.62
C ILE A 13 -28.54 -4.56 12.52
N ILE A 14 -27.21 -4.43 12.47
CA ILE A 14 -26.28 -5.56 12.37
C ILE A 14 -26.44 -6.52 13.56
N LEU A 15 -26.58 -6.00 14.77
CA LEU A 15 -26.66 -6.81 16.00
C LEU A 15 -28.02 -7.48 16.20
N ASN A 16 -29.11 -6.88 15.70
CA ASN A 16 -30.48 -7.35 15.93
C ASN A 16 -31.12 -8.04 14.72
N SER A 17 -30.43 -8.09 13.58
CA SER A 17 -30.91 -8.73 12.33
C SER A 17 -30.78 -10.26 12.33
N ARG A 18 -31.36 -10.92 13.35
CA ARG A 18 -31.62 -12.37 13.27
C ARG A 18 -32.69 -12.68 12.22
N HIS A 19 -33.60 -11.73 12.03
CA HIS A 19 -34.58 -11.64 10.96
C HIS A 19 -34.56 -10.22 10.39
N SER A 20 -35.29 -9.98 9.30
CA SER A 20 -35.48 -8.64 8.76
C SER A 20 -36.20 -7.73 9.77
N LEU A 21 -35.75 -6.49 9.90
CA LEU A 21 -36.33 -5.50 10.82
C LEU A 21 -37.31 -4.57 10.10
N ALA A 22 -38.37 -4.16 10.77
CA ALA A 22 -39.22 -3.06 10.32
C ALA A 22 -38.62 -1.71 10.72
N SER A 23 -38.87 -0.66 9.93
CA SER A 23 -38.42 0.69 10.27
C SER A 23 -38.99 1.17 11.62
N THR A 24 -40.20 0.74 12.00
CA THR A 24 -40.82 1.09 13.29
C THR A 24 -40.03 0.54 14.47
N GLU A 25 -39.56 -0.71 14.40
CA GLU A 25 -38.74 -1.31 15.47
C GLU A 25 -37.45 -0.51 15.69
N ILE A 26 -36.84 -0.05 14.61
CA ILE A 26 -35.63 0.77 14.66
C ILE A 26 -35.97 2.16 15.20
N ILE A 27 -37.06 2.78 14.76
CA ILE A 27 -37.50 4.09 15.26
C ILE A 27 -37.77 4.03 16.77
N ASP A 28 -38.43 2.98 17.25
CA ASP A 28 -38.73 2.80 18.68
C ASP A 28 -37.45 2.63 19.51
N ALA A 29 -36.48 1.86 19.00
CA ALA A 29 -35.17 1.68 19.64
C ALA A 29 -34.35 2.98 19.74
N PHE A 30 -34.65 3.96 18.88
CA PHE A 30 -34.03 5.29 18.86
C PHE A 30 -35.03 6.40 19.22
N SER A 31 -36.06 6.10 20.02
CA SER A 31 -37.14 7.03 20.38
C SER A 31 -36.70 8.34 21.08
N THR A 32 -35.48 8.39 21.61
CA THR A 32 -34.89 9.62 22.16
C THR A 32 -34.35 10.58 21.10
N GLU A 33 -34.16 10.12 19.87
CA GLU A 33 -33.71 10.90 18.73
C GLU A 33 -34.92 11.43 17.93
N PRO A 34 -34.83 12.58 17.25
CA PRO A 34 -35.92 13.06 16.41
C PRO A 34 -36.28 12.07 15.30
N LEU A 35 -37.58 11.81 15.09
CA LEU A 35 -38.08 10.88 14.08
C LEU A 35 -37.50 11.14 12.68
N THR A 36 -37.38 12.41 12.29
CA THR A 36 -36.80 12.81 11.01
C THR A 36 -35.34 12.39 10.90
N SER A 37 -34.55 12.56 11.96
CA SER A 37 -33.13 12.17 11.97
C SER A 37 -32.94 10.66 11.84
N VAL A 38 -33.79 9.85 12.47
CA VAL A 38 -33.71 8.39 12.34
C VAL A 38 -34.13 7.93 10.94
N LYS A 39 -35.14 8.58 10.34
CA LYS A 39 -35.54 8.33 8.94
C LYS A 39 -34.43 8.72 7.96
N ASP A 40 -33.78 9.86 8.17
CA ASP A 40 -32.66 10.32 7.35
C ASP A 40 -31.47 9.37 7.48
N ALA A 41 -31.18 8.87 8.68
CA ALA A 41 -30.15 7.86 8.91
C ALA A 41 -30.44 6.56 8.14
N LEU A 42 -31.67 6.05 8.21
CA LEU A 42 -32.09 4.88 7.43
C LEU A 42 -31.98 5.13 5.91
N GLY A 43 -32.42 6.30 5.44
CA GLY A 43 -32.29 6.71 4.04
C GLY A 43 -30.84 6.77 3.58
N ASN A 44 -29.96 7.34 4.41
CA ASN A 44 -28.53 7.44 4.14
C ASN A 44 -27.87 6.05 4.07
N LEU A 45 -28.16 5.17 5.03
CA LEU A 45 -27.65 3.79 5.03
C LEU A 45 -28.11 3.00 3.81
N PHE A 46 -29.36 3.19 3.38
CA PHE A 46 -29.89 2.56 2.18
C PHE A 46 -29.22 3.09 0.91
N GLN A 47 -29.12 4.43 0.77
CA GLN A 47 -28.45 5.06 -0.38
C GLN A 47 -26.98 4.68 -0.51
N LYS A 48 -26.31 4.36 0.61
CA LYS A 48 -24.91 3.91 0.65
C LYS A 48 -24.76 2.39 0.55
N GLU A 49 -25.85 1.66 0.33
CA GLU A 49 -25.86 0.19 0.20
C GLU A 49 -25.29 -0.54 1.43
N TYR A 50 -25.43 0.07 2.61
CA TYR A 50 -25.05 -0.56 3.88
C TYR A 50 -26.18 -1.39 4.48
N ILE A 51 -27.41 -1.13 4.05
CA ILE A 51 -28.59 -1.94 4.34
C ILE A 51 -29.38 -2.14 3.05
N TYR A 52 -30.12 -3.25 2.98
CA TYR A 52 -31.15 -3.47 1.98
C TYR A 52 -32.52 -3.42 2.66
N GLY A 53 -33.55 -3.10 1.87
CA GLY A 53 -34.94 -3.10 2.30
C GLY A 53 -35.85 -2.71 1.13
N GLN A 54 -37.14 -2.92 1.30
CA GLN A 54 -38.16 -2.60 0.30
C GLN A 54 -38.84 -1.29 0.69
N TYR A 55 -38.85 -0.31 -0.21
CA TYR A 55 -39.61 0.92 0.01
C TYR A 55 -41.08 0.70 -0.36
N ALA A 56 -41.95 0.86 0.64
CA ALA A 56 -43.40 0.86 0.45
C ALA A 56 -44.01 1.91 1.39
N GLU A 57 -45.09 2.57 0.95
CA GLU A 57 -45.86 3.51 1.79
C GLU A 57 -45.01 4.61 2.48
N GLY A 58 -43.92 5.02 1.83
CA GLY A 58 -43.01 6.06 2.33
C GLY A 58 -42.06 5.62 3.44
N SER A 59 -41.92 4.32 3.70
CA SER A 59 -40.98 3.75 4.69
C SER A 59 -40.22 2.54 4.13
N LEU A 60 -39.11 2.19 4.78
CA LEU A 60 -38.34 0.97 4.49
C LEU A 60 -38.90 -0.22 5.28
N HIS A 61 -39.18 -1.29 4.56
CA HIS A 61 -39.61 -2.58 5.11
C HIS A 61 -38.53 -3.63 4.88
N GLU A 62 -38.58 -4.69 5.69
CA GLU A 62 -37.69 -5.85 5.56
C GLU A 62 -36.19 -5.47 5.57
N ILE A 63 -35.80 -4.64 6.52
CA ILE A 63 -34.46 -4.07 6.59
C ILE A 63 -33.47 -5.15 7.03
N ILE A 64 -32.46 -5.39 6.20
CA ILE A 64 -31.36 -6.31 6.49
C ILE A 64 -30.01 -5.62 6.25
N PRO A 65 -28.97 -5.95 7.03
CA PRO A 65 -27.65 -5.42 6.77
C PRO A 65 -27.04 -5.99 5.48
N ALA A 66 -26.50 -5.10 4.66
CA ALA A 66 -25.73 -5.48 3.48
C ALA A 66 -24.31 -5.92 3.90
N HIS A 67 -23.61 -6.62 3.00
CA HIS A 67 -22.22 -7.02 3.25
C HIS A 67 -21.31 -5.80 3.49
N ALA A 68 -21.47 -4.73 2.69
CA ALA A 68 -20.71 -3.49 2.85
C ALA A 68 -20.92 -2.84 4.23
N GLY A 69 -22.14 -2.87 4.77
CA GLY A 69 -22.45 -2.36 6.12
C GLY A 69 -21.75 -3.16 7.22
N ARG A 70 -21.70 -4.49 7.10
CA ARG A 70 -20.98 -5.37 8.05
C ARG A 70 -19.48 -5.12 8.00
N VAL A 71 -18.89 -5.06 6.81
CA VAL A 71 -17.46 -4.78 6.61
C VAL A 71 -17.09 -3.40 7.16
N TYR A 72 -17.91 -2.37 6.91
CA TYR A 72 -17.71 -1.04 7.45
C TYR A 72 -17.62 -1.06 8.99
N PHE A 73 -18.54 -1.76 9.64
CA PHE A 73 -18.56 -1.88 11.10
C PHE A 73 -17.34 -2.65 11.63
N GLU A 74 -16.99 -3.77 11.02
CA GLU A 74 -15.81 -4.57 11.39
C GLU A 74 -14.50 -3.79 11.27
N MET A 75 -14.32 -3.03 10.19
CA MET A 75 -13.14 -2.19 9.99
C MET A 75 -13.05 -1.10 11.06
N LYS A 76 -14.19 -0.51 11.45
CA LYS A 76 -14.25 0.53 12.46
C LYS A 76 -13.97 0.01 13.88
N GLU A 77 -14.45 -1.19 14.22
CA GLU A 77 -14.10 -1.82 15.50
C GLU A 77 -12.62 -2.17 15.55
N LYS A 78 -12.05 -2.73 14.47
CA LYS A 78 -10.60 -3.00 14.37
C LYS A 78 -9.77 -1.73 14.53
N SER A 79 -10.16 -0.61 13.91
CA SER A 79 -9.45 0.66 14.06
C SER A 79 -9.53 1.24 15.48
N ASN A 80 -10.64 1.03 16.20
CA ASN A 80 -10.76 1.47 17.60
C ASN A 80 -9.97 0.60 18.58
N THR A 81 -9.72 -0.67 18.25
CA THR A 81 -8.86 -1.57 19.06
C THR A 81 -7.36 -1.45 18.73
N MET A 82 -7.03 -0.94 17.54
CA MET A 82 -5.67 -0.54 17.21
C MET A 82 -5.39 0.83 17.83
N ASN A 83 -4.83 0.85 19.03
CA ASN A 83 -4.15 2.03 19.54
C ASN A 83 -3.19 2.55 18.44
N PRO A 84 -3.39 3.76 17.86
CA PRO A 84 -2.44 4.32 16.90
C PRO A 84 -1.11 4.73 17.57
N SER A 85 -0.97 4.49 18.87
CA SER A 85 0.22 4.83 19.67
C SER A 85 1.28 3.74 19.71
N GLY A 86 1.05 2.58 19.07
CA GLY A 86 2.08 1.56 18.91
C GLY A 86 3.01 1.90 17.75
N SER A 87 4.14 2.55 18.02
CA SER A 87 5.26 2.54 17.07
C SER A 87 5.57 1.08 16.73
N THR A 88 5.25 0.65 15.51
CA THR A 88 5.59 -0.70 15.07
C THR A 88 7.10 -0.73 14.85
N VAL A 89 7.83 -1.20 15.86
CA VAL A 89 9.28 -1.35 15.80
C VAL A 89 9.58 -2.64 15.03
N PHE A 90 9.98 -2.48 13.77
CA PHE A 90 10.52 -3.58 12.98
C PHE A 90 11.99 -3.77 13.33
N ASN A 91 12.33 -4.80 14.11
CA ASN A 91 13.71 -5.21 14.34
C ASN A 91 14.22 -6.00 13.13
N ILE A 92 14.58 -5.28 12.06
CA ILE A 92 15.14 -5.88 10.85
C ILE A 92 16.66 -5.84 10.97
N GLN A 93 17.29 -7.02 11.07
CA GLN A 93 18.74 -7.11 11.24
C GLN A 93 19.49 -6.60 10.00
N GLN A 94 19.03 -6.93 8.78
CA GLN A 94 19.56 -6.45 7.51
C GLN A 94 18.39 -6.28 6.51
N ALA A 95 18.21 -5.07 5.95
CA ALA A 95 17.23 -4.78 4.90
C ALA A 95 17.93 -4.13 3.70
N THR A 96 18.47 -4.96 2.81
CA THR A 96 19.11 -4.51 1.58
C THR A 96 18.08 -4.46 0.45
N ASN A 97 18.08 -3.40 -0.36
CA ASN A 97 17.19 -3.19 -1.51
C ASN A 97 15.69 -3.29 -1.16
N SER A 98 15.30 -2.80 0.01
CA SER A 98 13.93 -2.92 0.51
C SER A 98 13.27 -1.56 0.68
N ILE A 99 11.96 -1.49 0.41
CA ILE A 99 11.13 -0.33 0.73
C ILE A 99 10.52 -0.58 2.11
N LEU A 100 11.02 0.12 3.13
CA LEU A 100 10.51 0.04 4.50
C LEU A 100 9.57 1.23 4.72
N GLY A 101 8.27 0.98 4.77
CA GLY A 101 7.28 2.03 4.99
C GLY A 101 6.28 1.70 6.08
N ASN A 102 5.77 2.76 6.72
CA ASN A 102 4.54 2.74 7.47
C ASN A 102 3.49 3.63 6.76
N GLN A 103 2.30 3.77 7.33
CA GLN A 103 1.19 4.53 6.72
C GLN A 103 1.48 6.03 6.49
N GLN A 104 2.52 6.58 7.12
CA GLN A 104 2.87 8.00 7.03
C GLN A 104 4.17 8.23 6.27
N HIS A 105 5.19 7.40 6.47
CA HIS A 105 6.52 7.55 5.88
C HIS A 105 6.98 6.25 5.22
N ALA A 106 7.55 6.35 4.01
CA ALA A 106 8.30 5.29 3.36
C ALA A 106 9.78 5.68 3.28
N SER A 107 10.67 4.81 3.73
CA SER A 107 12.11 4.93 3.57
C SER A 107 12.60 3.82 2.65
N ILE A 108 13.24 4.21 1.56
CA ILE A 108 13.88 3.28 0.64
C ILE A 108 15.27 3.01 1.19
N ASN A 109 15.52 1.80 1.68
CA ASN A 109 16.86 1.37 2.07
C ASN A 109 17.52 0.73 0.85
N GLN A 110 17.95 1.60 -0.07
CA GLN A 110 18.76 1.23 -1.21
C GLN A 110 20.22 1.41 -0.80
N THR A 111 20.99 0.33 -0.87
CA THR A 111 22.44 0.46 -0.90
C THR A 111 22.76 1.19 -2.20
N THR A 112 23.18 2.46 -2.09
CA THR A 112 23.90 3.15 -3.15
C THR A 112 24.87 2.17 -3.79
N ILE A 113 24.96 2.14 -5.12
CA ILE A 113 25.95 1.26 -5.72
C ILE A 113 27.33 1.70 -5.27
N ASN A 114 27.88 0.90 -4.37
CA ASN A 114 29.26 0.96 -4.01
C ASN A 114 30.02 0.20 -5.09
N PHE A 115 30.72 0.92 -5.95
CA PHE A 115 31.58 0.34 -6.98
C PHE A 115 32.67 -0.55 -6.38
N GLU A 116 33.06 -0.34 -5.13
CA GLU A 116 33.94 -1.24 -4.39
C GLU A 116 33.26 -2.60 -4.17
N SER A 117 32.02 -2.61 -3.70
CA SER A 117 31.23 -3.84 -3.55
C SER A 117 30.95 -4.55 -4.88
N LEU A 118 30.80 -3.80 -5.98
CA LEU A 118 30.71 -4.39 -7.31
C LEU A 118 32.04 -5.06 -7.73
N LYS A 119 33.18 -4.40 -7.49
CA LYS A 119 34.51 -4.97 -7.74
C LYS A 119 34.77 -6.21 -6.89
N GLU A 120 34.38 -6.18 -5.61
CA GLU A 120 34.46 -7.34 -4.72
C GLU A 120 33.58 -8.49 -5.20
N LEU A 121 32.36 -8.20 -5.66
CA LEU A 121 31.47 -9.21 -6.23
C LEU A 121 32.10 -9.83 -7.49
N VAL A 122 32.65 -9.02 -8.39
CA VAL A 122 33.33 -9.50 -9.61
C VAL A 122 34.51 -10.39 -9.26
N ALA A 123 35.34 -9.99 -8.28
CA ALA A 123 36.44 -10.81 -7.78
C ALA A 123 35.94 -12.12 -7.15
N SER A 124 34.85 -12.10 -6.37
CA SER A 124 34.26 -13.29 -5.77
C SER A 124 33.69 -14.28 -6.80
N LYS A 125 33.40 -13.82 -8.02
CA LYS A 125 32.96 -14.64 -9.15
C LYS A 125 34.11 -15.15 -10.01
N GLY A 126 35.36 -14.79 -9.70
CA GLY A 126 36.53 -15.17 -10.48
C GLY A 126 36.72 -14.38 -11.77
N GLU A 127 35.97 -13.28 -11.92
CA GLU A 127 35.89 -12.49 -13.17
C GLU A 127 36.67 -11.17 -13.06
N ALA A 128 37.60 -11.06 -12.10
CA ALA A 128 38.39 -9.85 -11.86
C ALA A 128 39.14 -9.39 -13.11
N ASP A 129 39.68 -10.33 -13.88
CA ASP A 129 40.46 -10.07 -15.10
C ASP A 129 39.62 -10.12 -16.39
N ASN A 130 38.28 -10.25 -16.29
CA ASN A 130 37.43 -10.27 -17.48
C ASN A 130 37.36 -8.85 -18.09
N PRO A 131 37.92 -8.65 -19.30
CA PRO A 131 38.03 -7.31 -19.89
C PRO A 131 36.67 -6.69 -20.21
N GLU A 132 35.68 -7.50 -20.61
CA GLU A 132 34.34 -7.02 -20.96
C GLU A 132 33.58 -6.54 -19.73
N ILE A 133 33.74 -7.23 -18.59
CA ILE A 133 33.16 -6.83 -17.30
C ILE A 133 33.85 -5.57 -16.76
N GLN A 134 35.17 -5.47 -16.88
CA GLN A 134 35.91 -4.26 -16.47
C GLN A 134 35.51 -3.05 -17.31
N GLU A 135 35.33 -3.22 -18.62
CA GLU A 135 34.86 -2.15 -19.50
C GLU A 135 33.45 -1.69 -19.12
N LEU A 136 32.55 -2.63 -18.82
CA LEU A 136 31.20 -2.32 -18.34
C LEU A 136 31.27 -1.49 -17.04
N ILE A 137 32.03 -1.94 -16.04
CA ILE A 137 32.18 -1.24 -14.77
C ILE A 137 32.73 0.17 -14.96
N ALA A 138 33.77 0.33 -15.79
CA ALA A 138 34.36 1.64 -16.08
C ALA A 138 33.35 2.60 -16.74
N LEU A 139 32.50 2.08 -17.65
CA LEU A 139 31.46 2.86 -18.30
C LEU A 139 30.37 3.33 -17.32
N LEU A 140 29.96 2.47 -16.38
CA LEU A 140 29.01 2.83 -15.32
C LEU A 140 29.60 3.88 -14.37
N GLN A 141 30.88 3.73 -14.00
CA GLN A 141 31.58 4.64 -13.10
C GLN A 141 31.70 6.05 -13.70
N ASN A 142 32.14 6.14 -14.96
CA ASN A 142 32.26 7.41 -15.68
C ASN A 142 30.91 8.16 -15.78
N HIS A 143 29.81 7.45 -16.03
CA HIS A 143 28.49 8.09 -16.12
C HIS A 143 28.00 8.65 -14.78
N LEU A 144 28.28 7.93 -13.68
CA LEU A 144 27.93 8.41 -12.35
C LEU A 144 28.76 9.66 -12.00
N GLU A 145 30.06 9.64 -12.28
CA GLU A 145 30.97 10.76 -11.99
C GLU A 145 30.68 12.00 -12.83
N GLN A 146 30.32 11.82 -14.11
CA GLN A 146 30.03 12.93 -15.02
C GLN A 146 28.57 13.40 -14.98
N ASN A 147 27.73 12.79 -14.13
CA ASN A 147 26.29 13.06 -14.04
C ASN A 147 25.61 13.12 -15.42
N THR A 148 26.06 12.28 -16.35
CA THR A 148 25.61 12.34 -17.74
C THR A 148 24.30 11.56 -17.89
N PRO A 149 23.28 12.10 -18.58
CA PRO A 149 22.04 11.39 -18.83
C PRO A 149 22.31 10.04 -19.52
N LEU A 150 21.62 8.99 -19.09
CA LEU A 150 21.72 7.69 -19.74
C LEU A 150 21.19 7.76 -21.17
N GLU A 151 22.06 7.49 -22.14
CA GLU A 151 21.68 7.40 -23.53
C GLU A 151 21.00 6.06 -23.83
N LYS A 152 19.91 6.11 -24.61
CA LYS A 152 19.20 4.91 -25.04
C LYS A 152 20.17 4.02 -25.83
N GLY A 153 20.33 2.79 -25.37
CA GLY A 153 21.16 1.79 -26.04
C GLY A 153 22.63 1.78 -25.61
N MET A 154 23.02 2.59 -24.63
CA MET A 154 24.37 2.61 -24.04
C MET A 154 24.86 1.23 -23.57
N LEU A 155 23.96 0.40 -23.04
CA LEU A 155 24.30 -0.96 -22.57
C LEU A 155 24.16 -2.03 -23.66
N SER A 156 23.71 -1.70 -24.87
CA SER A 156 23.39 -2.69 -25.90
C SER A 156 24.58 -3.54 -26.30
N ARG A 157 25.78 -2.96 -26.31
CA ARG A 157 27.03 -3.66 -26.65
C ARG A 157 27.46 -4.69 -25.60
N PHE A 158 26.93 -4.61 -24.39
CA PHE A 158 27.20 -5.58 -23.31
C PHE A 158 26.12 -6.66 -23.23
N GLY A 159 25.16 -6.71 -24.17
CA GLY A 159 24.05 -7.67 -24.14
C GLY A 159 24.52 -9.12 -23.98
N ASP A 160 25.56 -9.51 -24.70
CA ASP A 160 26.19 -10.83 -24.59
C ASP A 160 26.81 -11.07 -23.21
N VAL A 161 27.55 -10.09 -22.67
CA VAL A 161 28.11 -10.14 -21.32
C VAL A 161 27.01 -10.33 -20.27
N LEU A 162 25.88 -9.63 -20.41
CA LEU A 162 24.75 -9.78 -19.49
C LEU A 162 24.06 -11.13 -19.60
N ALA A 163 24.00 -11.70 -20.81
CA ALA A 163 23.45 -13.03 -21.04
C ALA A 163 24.35 -14.12 -20.44
N GLN A 164 25.68 -13.98 -20.57
CA GLN A 164 26.68 -14.91 -20.04
C GLN A 164 26.83 -14.80 -18.51
N HIS A 165 26.58 -13.61 -17.95
CA HIS A 165 26.73 -13.34 -16.53
C HIS A 165 25.44 -12.81 -15.89
N PRO A 166 24.38 -13.66 -15.74
CA PRO A 166 23.10 -13.23 -15.17
C PRO A 166 23.19 -12.58 -13.79
N TRP A 167 24.24 -12.89 -13.01
CA TRP A 167 24.50 -12.28 -11.71
C TRP A 167 24.79 -10.77 -11.77
N LEU A 168 25.15 -10.23 -12.94
CA LEU A 168 25.31 -8.79 -13.17
C LEU A 168 23.97 -8.06 -13.26
N SER A 169 22.87 -8.75 -13.58
CA SER A 169 21.57 -8.11 -13.78
C SER A 169 21.06 -7.36 -12.55
N ASN A 170 21.25 -7.92 -11.35
CA ASN A 170 20.82 -7.28 -10.11
C ASN A 170 21.60 -5.99 -9.79
N PRO A 171 22.95 -6.00 -9.72
CA PRO A 171 23.70 -4.76 -9.49
C PRO A 171 23.50 -3.73 -10.60
N LEU A 172 23.37 -4.15 -11.87
CA LEU A 172 23.08 -3.22 -12.98
C LEU A 172 21.67 -2.62 -12.91
N GLY A 173 20.67 -3.41 -12.54
CA GLY A 173 19.30 -2.93 -12.37
C GLY A 173 19.22 -1.85 -11.30
N GLN A 174 19.92 -2.04 -10.18
CA GLN A 174 20.03 -1.01 -9.14
C GLN A 174 20.70 0.27 -9.67
N TRP A 175 21.69 0.13 -10.55
CA TRP A 175 22.42 1.28 -11.10
C TRP A 175 21.54 2.10 -12.01
N ILE A 176 20.83 1.42 -12.91
CA ILE A 176 19.89 2.05 -13.85
C ILE A 176 18.81 2.79 -13.07
N ILE A 177 18.27 2.18 -12.01
CA ILE A 177 17.28 2.84 -11.15
C ILE A 177 17.87 4.12 -10.56
N GLN A 178 19.04 4.06 -9.91
CA GLN A 178 19.69 5.23 -9.30
C GLN A 178 19.97 6.34 -10.31
N ALA A 179 20.49 5.99 -11.48
CA ALA A 179 20.82 6.93 -12.55
C ALA A 179 19.56 7.59 -13.16
N LEU A 180 18.46 6.86 -13.31
CA LEU A 180 17.21 7.40 -13.84
C LEU A 180 16.42 8.24 -12.83
N THR A 181 16.48 7.89 -11.55
CA THR A 181 15.74 8.61 -10.52
C THR A 181 16.50 9.79 -9.94
N GLY A 182 17.78 9.96 -10.29
CA GLY A 182 18.63 11.02 -9.73
C GLY A 182 18.76 10.91 -8.20
N LEU A 183 18.59 9.71 -7.65
CA LEU A 183 18.78 9.42 -6.23
C LEU A 183 20.28 9.38 -5.98
N SER A 184 20.94 10.55 -6.08
CA SER A 184 22.32 10.71 -5.68
C SER A 184 22.44 10.40 -4.19
N SER A 185 23.57 9.81 -3.82
CA SER A 185 24.09 9.57 -2.47
C SER A 185 24.14 10.85 -1.63
N GLY A 186 22.97 11.40 -1.29
CA GLY A 186 22.81 12.49 -0.36
C GLY A 186 22.49 11.91 0.99
N LEU A 187 23.52 11.45 1.69
CA LEU A 187 23.76 11.51 3.15
C LEU A 187 25.05 10.75 3.49
#